data_AF-A0A7V8TVP8-F1
#
_entry.id   AF-A0A7V8TVP8-F1
#
_cell.length_a   1.000
_cell.length_b   1.000
_cell.length_c   1.000
_cell.angle_alpha   90.00
_cell.angle_beta   90.00
_cell.angle_gamma   90.00
#
_symmetry.space_group_name_H-M   'P 1'
#
loop_
_entity.id
_entity.type
_entity.pdbx_description
1 polymer ?
#
loop_
_entity_poly.entity_id
_entity_poly.type
_entity_poly.pdbx_seq_one_letter_code
_entity_poly.pdbx_strand_id
1 'polypeptide(L)'
;AAFAFFAATVGINMVANFIPPAYDLSNLMPGKINFRTGGLITAGCGFVIGGLWVSVITKMGMFPFVNTLGAILAPVFGIMISDYYLIKKERLDVNDLFNAKGGKYFYSGGFNPKAMYAWIISGYIAVGTVWPSLLIFDVLKDFFANAGGGFAWIIGAALGAVIHLAISQKR
;
A
#
# COMPACT_ATOMS: atom_id res chain seq x y z
N ALA A 1 -7.88 -11.28 33.98
CA ALA A 1 -8.39 -10.37 32.93
C ALA A 1 -7.33 -9.37 32.45
N ALA A 2 -6.82 -8.47 33.32
CA ALA A 2 -5.86 -7.43 32.90
C ALA A 2 -4.58 -7.95 32.21
N PHE A 3 -3.98 -9.03 32.74
CA PHE A 3 -2.80 -9.65 32.11
C PHE A 3 -3.10 -10.21 30.70
N ALA A 4 -4.28 -10.82 30.51
CA ALA A 4 -4.68 -11.35 29.21
C ALA A 4 -4.87 -10.23 28.17
N PHE A 5 -5.49 -9.11 28.57
CA PHE A 5 -5.63 -7.92 27.70
C PHE A 5 -4.29 -7.28 27.36
N PHE A 6 -3.38 -7.18 28.33
CA PHE A 6 -2.04 -6.68 28.11
C PHE A 6 -1.27 -7.57 27.12
N ALA A 7 -1.23 -8.89 27.39
CA ALA A 7 -0.57 -9.85 26.53
C ALA A 7 -1.15 -9.86 25.10
N ALA A 8 -2.48 -9.79 24.98
CA ALA A 8 -3.14 -9.70 23.66
C ALA A 8 -2.77 -8.41 22.91
N THR A 9 -2.79 -7.26 23.59
CA THR A 9 -2.45 -5.97 22.98
C THR A 9 -1.00 -5.93 22.51
N VAL A 10 -0.07 -6.40 23.34
CA VAL A 10 1.35 -6.46 22.99
C VAL A 10 1.57 -7.46 21.85
N GLY A 11 0.97 -8.64 21.94
CA GLY A 11 1.11 -9.70 20.95
C GLY A 11 0.65 -9.27 19.56
N ILE A 12 -0.56 -8.70 19.45
CA ILE A 12 -1.10 -8.31 18.13
C ILE A 12 -0.34 -7.15 17.53
N ASN A 13 0.07 -6.16 18.32
CA ASN A 13 0.87 -5.03 17.82
C ASN A 13 2.27 -5.47 17.38
N MET A 14 2.89 -6.40 18.10
CA MET A 14 4.17 -6.96 17.71
C MET A 14 4.06 -7.68 16.37
N VAL A 15 3.09 -8.58 16.21
CA VAL A 15 2.97 -9.41 15.01
C VAL A 15 2.46 -8.62 13.81
N ALA A 16 1.44 -7.79 13.97
CA ALA A 16 0.79 -7.10 12.86
C ALA A 16 1.46 -5.77 12.49
N ASN A 17 2.00 -5.02 13.46
CA ASN A 17 2.45 -3.65 13.24
C ASN A 17 3.97 -3.45 13.34
N PHE A 18 4.70 -4.38 13.97
CA PHE A 18 6.15 -4.24 14.14
C PHE A 18 6.95 -5.17 13.23
N ILE A 19 6.57 -6.45 13.16
CA ILE A 19 7.32 -7.45 12.37
C ILE A 19 7.32 -7.14 10.86
N PRO A 20 6.19 -6.79 10.21
CA PRO A 20 6.16 -6.55 8.76
C PRO A 20 7.12 -5.43 8.30
N PRO A 21 7.06 -4.19 8.83
CA PRO A 21 7.96 -3.12 8.39
C PRO A 21 9.44 -3.41 8.71
N ALA A 22 9.73 -4.15 9.80
CA ALA A 22 11.09 -4.56 10.11
C ALA A 22 11.66 -5.52 9.04
N TYR A 23 10.84 -6.48 8.58
CA TYR A 23 11.24 -7.37 7.49
C TYR A 23 11.30 -6.65 6.15
N ASP A 24 10.34 -5.78 5.84
CA ASP A 24 10.34 -4.99 4.60
C ASP A 24 11.64 -4.19 4.46
N LEU A 25 12.07 -3.50 5.53
CA LEU A 25 13.34 -2.75 5.54
C LEU A 25 14.55 -3.67 5.37
N SER A 26 14.56 -4.83 6.03
CA SER A 26 15.67 -5.79 5.90
C SER A 26 15.76 -6.41 4.50
N ASN A 27 14.62 -6.64 3.85
CA ASN A 27 14.55 -7.18 2.49
C ASN A 27 14.87 -6.11 1.44
N LEU A 28 14.59 -4.84 1.73
CA LEU A 28 14.91 -3.72 0.85
C LEU A 28 16.43 -3.50 0.74
N MET A 29 17.17 -3.66 1.85
CA MET A 29 18.61 -3.40 1.92
C MET A 29 19.35 -4.46 2.74
N PRO A 30 19.39 -5.73 2.29
CA PRO A 30 19.84 -6.87 3.10
C PRO A 30 21.33 -6.80 3.50
N GLY A 31 22.16 -6.11 2.71
CA GLY A 31 23.57 -5.89 3.04
C GLY A 31 23.82 -4.82 4.11
N LYS A 32 22.81 -4.03 4.50
CA LYS A 32 22.95 -2.90 5.45
C LYS A 32 21.98 -2.96 6.62
N ILE A 33 20.79 -3.53 6.44
CA ILE A 33 19.73 -3.55 7.43
C ILE A 33 19.39 -5.00 7.76
N ASN A 34 19.70 -5.42 8.98
CA ASN A 34 19.21 -6.69 9.53
C ASN A 34 17.89 -6.45 10.30
N PHE A 35 17.23 -7.53 10.72
CA PHE A 35 15.96 -7.45 11.46
C PHE A 35 16.00 -6.56 12.71
N ARG A 36 17.10 -6.58 13.48
CA ARG A 36 17.24 -5.76 14.69
C ARG A 36 17.28 -4.27 14.34
N THR A 37 18.10 -3.91 13.35
CA THR A 37 18.20 -2.53 12.86
C THR A 37 16.88 -2.07 12.23
N GLY A 38 16.24 -2.92 11.42
CA GLY A 38 14.92 -2.65 10.83
C GLY A 38 13.84 -2.43 11.90
N GLY A 39 13.87 -3.23 12.97
CA GLY A 39 12.99 -3.05 14.13
C GLY A 39 13.22 -1.72 14.86
N LEU A 40 14.48 -1.31 15.06
CA LEU A 40 14.80 -0.01 15.66
C LEU A 40 14.33 1.16 14.80
N ILE A 41 14.52 1.09 13.48
CA ILE A 41 14.03 2.09 12.53
C ILE A 41 12.49 2.16 12.59
N THR A 42 11.82 1.01 12.57
CA THR A 42 10.37 0.89 12.69
C THR A 42 9.86 1.54 13.98
N ALA A 43 10.48 1.22 15.13
CA ALA A 43 10.12 1.81 16.42
C ALA A 43 10.30 3.33 16.42
N GLY A 44 11.41 3.83 15.86
CA GLY A 44 11.67 5.26 15.73
C GLY A 44 10.61 5.97 14.88
N CYS A 45 10.30 5.44 13.70
CA CYS A 45 9.24 5.98 12.83
C CYS A 45 7.87 5.94 13.52
N GLY A 46 7.52 4.83 14.18
CA GLY A 46 6.29 4.68 14.94
C GLY A 46 6.18 5.70 16.08
N PHE A 47 7.26 5.96 16.81
CA PHE A 47 7.31 6.98 17.85
C PHE A 47 7.14 8.40 17.28
N VAL A 48 7.80 8.72 16.17
CA VAL A 48 7.69 10.03 15.51
C VAL A 48 6.27 10.27 15.00
N ILE A 49 5.68 9.31 14.29
CA ILE A 49 4.32 9.45 13.76
C ILE A 49 3.33 9.45 14.93
N GLY A 50 3.42 8.50 15.84
CA GLY A 50 2.50 8.37 16.99
C GLY A 50 2.57 9.54 17.96
N GLY A 51 3.73 10.18 18.12
CA GLY A 51 3.93 11.32 19.01
C GLY A 51 3.69 12.68 18.35
N LEU A 52 4.11 12.87 17.10
CA LEU A 52 4.10 14.19 16.46
C LEU A 52 2.89 14.43 15.55
N TRP A 53 2.24 13.38 15.05
CA TRP A 53 1.12 13.54 14.11
C TRP A 53 -0.25 13.52 14.79
N VAL A 54 -0.31 13.42 16.13
CA VAL A 54 -1.57 13.45 16.88
C VAL A 54 -2.40 14.69 16.52
N SER A 55 -1.78 15.87 16.47
CA SER A 55 -2.46 17.12 16.10
C SER A 55 -3.01 17.09 14.66
N VAL A 56 -2.26 16.49 13.73
CA VAL A 56 -2.68 16.35 12.32
C VAL A 56 -3.88 15.42 12.22
N ILE A 57 -3.81 14.24 12.86
CA ILE A 57 -4.88 13.24 12.84
C ILE A 57 -6.14 13.79 13.52
N THR A 58 -6.01 14.54 14.61
CA THR A 58 -7.15 15.17 15.30
C THR A 58 -7.85 16.20 14.41
N LYS A 59 -7.12 17.01 13.64
CA LYS A 59 -7.71 17.99 12.71
C LYS A 59 -8.35 17.33 11.48
N MET A 60 -7.71 16.30 10.93
CA MET A 60 -8.18 15.58 9.75
C MET A 60 -9.36 14.64 10.07
N GLY A 61 -9.41 14.14 11.30
CA GLY A 61 -10.26 13.02 11.70
C GLY A 61 -9.59 11.67 11.42
N MET A 62 -9.74 10.73 12.35
CA MET A 62 -9.16 9.39 12.24
C MET A 62 -9.67 8.63 11.00
N PHE A 63 -10.97 8.73 10.71
CA PHE A 63 -11.58 8.03 9.58
C PHE A 63 -11.03 8.49 8.21
N PRO A 64 -11.01 9.79 7.87
CA PRO A 64 -10.37 10.26 6.64
C PRO A 64 -8.89 9.92 6.57
N PHE A 65 -8.15 10.00 7.68
CA PHE A 65 -6.72 9.65 7.72
C PHE A 65 -6.47 8.19 7.32
N VAL A 66 -7.14 7.24 7.99
CA VAL A 66 -6.99 5.81 7.69
C VAL A 66 -7.50 5.47 6.29
N ASN A 67 -8.63 6.05 5.86
CA ASN A 67 -9.15 5.85 4.50
C ASN A 67 -8.20 6.39 3.42
N THR A 68 -7.48 7.48 3.69
CA THR A 68 -6.49 8.03 2.74
C THR A 68 -5.31 7.09 2.59
N LEU A 69 -4.75 6.58 3.70
CA LEU A 69 -3.68 5.58 3.64
C LEU A 69 -4.14 4.31 2.92
N GLY A 70 -5.37 3.87 3.23
CA GLY A 70 -6.00 2.75 2.55
C GLY A 70 -6.15 2.97 1.05
N ALA A 71 -6.59 4.15 0.63
CA ALA A 71 -6.77 4.52 -0.77
C ALA A 71 -5.47 4.47 -1.59
N ILE A 72 -4.33 4.79 -0.97
CA ILE A 72 -3.01 4.75 -1.61
C ILE A 72 -2.51 3.30 -1.74
N LEU A 73 -2.77 2.45 -0.75
CA LEU A 73 -2.29 1.06 -0.71
C LEU A 73 -3.19 0.08 -1.47
N ALA A 74 -4.50 0.33 -1.51
CA ALA A 74 -5.46 -0.57 -2.14
C ALA A 74 -5.16 -0.91 -3.60
N PRO A 75 -4.72 0.04 -4.46
CA PRO A 75 -4.40 -0.32 -5.83
C PRO A 75 -3.16 -1.19 -5.96
N VAL A 76 -2.18 -1.07 -5.04
CA VAL A 76 -1.04 -2.00 -5.01
C VAL A 76 -1.53 -3.43 -4.81
N PHE A 77 -2.47 -3.63 -3.88
CA PHE A 77 -3.11 -4.92 -3.68
C PHE A 77 -3.80 -5.44 -4.96
N GLY A 78 -4.62 -4.60 -5.60
CA GLY A 78 -5.29 -4.97 -6.85
C GLY A 78 -4.32 -5.37 -7.97
N ILE A 79 -3.24 -4.60 -8.13
CA ILE A 79 -2.17 -4.86 -9.09
C ILE A 79 -1.48 -6.20 -8.78
N MET A 80 -1.11 -6.46 -7.53
CA MET A 80 -0.44 -7.71 -7.16
C MET A 80 -1.33 -8.93 -7.43
N ILE A 81 -2.62 -8.85 -7.09
CA ILE A 81 -3.58 -9.95 -7.32
C ILE A 81 -3.74 -10.23 -8.82
N SER A 82 -3.98 -9.20 -9.64
CA SER A 82 -4.15 -9.41 -11.08
C SER A 82 -2.85 -9.85 -11.76
N ASP A 83 -1.71 -9.32 -11.33
CA ASP A 83 -0.40 -9.69 -11.86
C ASP A 83 -0.03 -11.14 -11.57
N TYR A 84 -0.24 -11.60 -10.33
CA TYR A 84 0.09 -12.97 -9.94
C TYR A 84 -0.87 -14.00 -10.53
N TYR A 85 -2.18 -13.83 -10.34
CA TYR A 85 -3.16 -14.85 -10.70
C TYR A 85 -3.56 -14.81 -12.18
N LEU A 86 -3.74 -13.62 -12.77
CA LEU A 86 -4.28 -13.51 -14.14
C LEU A 86 -3.17 -13.41 -15.19
N ILE A 87 -2.16 -12.57 -14.96
CA ILE A 87 -1.08 -12.33 -15.94
C ILE A 87 -0.04 -13.45 -15.87
N LYS A 88 0.50 -13.71 -14.68
CA LYS A 88 1.58 -14.69 -14.47
C LYS A 88 1.06 -16.11 -14.25
N LYS A 89 -0.25 -16.28 -14.02
CA LYS A 89 -0.90 -17.58 -13.81
C LYS A 89 -0.21 -18.39 -12.71
N GLU A 90 0.09 -17.74 -11.59
CA GLU A 90 0.75 -18.31 -10.40
C GLU A 90 2.19 -18.81 -10.63
N ARG A 91 2.79 -18.52 -11.80
CA ARG A 91 4.15 -18.94 -12.14
C ARG A 91 5.15 -17.83 -11.90
N LEU A 92 5.98 -18.01 -10.88
CA LEU A 92 7.11 -17.13 -10.56
C LEU A 92 8.43 -17.87 -10.68
N ASP A 93 9.43 -17.20 -11.22
CA ASP A 93 10.81 -17.65 -11.18
C ASP A 93 11.49 -17.06 -9.94
N VAL A 94 11.81 -17.90 -8.97
CA VAL A 94 12.38 -17.46 -7.70
C VAL A 94 13.77 -16.87 -7.90
N ASN A 95 14.58 -17.40 -8.83
CA ASN A 95 15.93 -16.88 -9.05
C ASN A 95 15.87 -15.46 -9.59
N ASP A 96 14.93 -15.19 -10.50
CA ASP A 96 14.75 -13.86 -11.07
C ASP A 96 14.14 -12.85 -10.09
N LEU A 97 13.44 -13.28 -9.03
CA LEU A 97 12.96 -12.38 -7.96
C LEU A 97 14.12 -11.77 -7.16
N PHE A 98 15.24 -12.49 -7.05
CA PHE A 98 16.44 -12.03 -6.35
C PHE A 98 17.53 -11.49 -7.29
N ASN A 99 17.22 -11.31 -8.59
CA ASN A 99 18.18 -10.83 -9.59
C ASN A 99 18.02 -9.34 -9.90
N ALA A 100 18.76 -8.50 -9.16
CA ALA A 100 18.82 -7.05 -9.37
C ALA A 100 19.64 -6.60 -10.60
N LYS A 101 20.15 -7.51 -11.43
CA LYS A 101 21.01 -7.22 -12.59
C LYS A 101 20.32 -7.43 -13.94
N GLY A 102 18.98 -7.44 -13.97
CA GLY A 102 18.21 -7.61 -15.21
C GLY A 102 17.40 -8.90 -15.30
N GLY A 103 17.03 -9.52 -14.18
CA GLY A 103 16.06 -10.63 -14.19
C GLY A 103 14.70 -10.21 -14.77
N LYS A 104 13.83 -11.18 -15.05
CA LYS A 104 12.48 -10.95 -15.64
C LYS A 104 11.64 -9.89 -14.91
N TYR A 105 11.89 -9.67 -13.62
CA TYR A 105 11.17 -8.70 -12.79
C TYR A 105 11.92 -7.39 -12.55
N PHE A 106 13.07 -7.18 -13.20
CA PHE A 106 13.83 -5.94 -13.11
C PHE A 106 13.24 -4.81 -13.95
N TYR A 107 12.50 -5.14 -15.02
CA TYR A 107 11.82 -4.17 -15.90
C TYR A 107 12.74 -3.00 -16.31
N SER A 108 12.29 -1.75 -16.10
CA SER A 108 13.03 -0.53 -16.43
C SER A 108 13.72 0.01 -15.19
N GLY A 109 14.92 -0.51 -14.91
CA GLY A 109 15.75 -0.03 -13.80
C GLY A 109 15.21 -0.36 -12.40
N GLY A 110 14.56 -1.51 -12.26
CA GLY A 110 13.91 -1.96 -11.01
C GLY A 110 12.42 -1.60 -10.91
N PHE A 111 11.89 -0.82 -11.86
CA PHE A 111 10.50 -0.37 -11.84
C PHE A 111 9.71 -0.94 -13.01
N ASN A 112 8.50 -1.42 -12.73
CA ASN A 112 7.52 -1.76 -13.75
C ASN A 112 6.69 -0.50 -14.09
N PRO A 113 6.91 0.16 -15.25
CA PRO A 113 6.22 1.40 -15.57
C PRO A 113 4.71 1.19 -15.70
N LYS A 114 4.28 0.02 -16.22
CA LYS A 114 2.87 -0.31 -16.35
C LYS A 114 2.18 -0.36 -14.98
N ALA A 115 2.76 -1.09 -14.03
CA ALA A 115 2.24 -1.15 -12.67
C ALA A 115 2.24 0.23 -11.99
N MET A 116 3.27 1.05 -12.22
CA MET A 116 3.35 2.40 -11.68
C MET A 116 2.24 3.31 -12.22
N TYR A 117 1.98 3.28 -13.53
CA TYR A 117 0.88 4.03 -14.13
C TYR A 117 -0.48 3.55 -13.60
N ALA A 118 -0.67 2.23 -13.49
CA ALA A 118 -1.88 1.68 -12.91
C ALA A 118 -2.09 2.19 -11.49
N TRP A 119 -1.05 2.16 -10.64
CA TRP A 119 -1.09 2.62 -9.26
C TRP A 119 -1.39 4.12 -9.15
N ILE A 120 -0.74 4.97 -9.95
CA ILE A 120 -0.95 6.42 -9.92
C ILE A 120 -2.39 6.76 -10.31
N ILE A 121 -2.90 6.20 -11.42
CA ILE A 121 -4.24 6.51 -11.92
C ILE A 121 -5.32 6.05 -10.95
N SER A 122 -5.22 4.80 -10.49
CA SER A 122 -6.18 4.21 -9.55
C SER A 122 -6.09 4.84 -8.17
N GLY A 123 -4.88 5.14 -7.68
CA GLY A 123 -4.64 5.83 -6.42
C GLY A 123 -5.18 7.25 -6.41
N TYR A 124 -5.03 8.00 -7.52
CA TYR A 124 -5.63 9.31 -7.68
C TYR A 124 -7.16 9.26 -7.53
N ILE A 125 -7.81 8.31 -8.21
CA ILE A 125 -9.26 8.13 -8.12
C ILE A 125 -9.66 7.68 -6.70
N ALA A 126 -8.94 6.72 -6.12
CA ALA A 126 -9.20 6.20 -4.78
C ALA A 126 -9.09 7.29 -3.70
N VAL A 127 -8.03 8.11 -3.74
CA VAL A 127 -7.86 9.24 -2.82
C VAL A 127 -8.94 10.29 -3.06
N GLY A 128 -9.34 10.51 -4.32
CA GLY A 128 -10.48 11.35 -4.67
C GLY A 128 -11.81 10.88 -4.08
N THR A 129 -11.99 9.60 -3.79
CA THR A 129 -13.19 9.12 -3.07
C THR A 129 -13.22 9.53 -1.60
N VAL A 130 -12.06 9.83 -1.01
CA VAL A 130 -11.92 10.33 0.37
C VAL A 130 -11.96 11.86 0.38
N TRP A 131 -11.34 12.47 -0.62
CA TRP A 131 -11.24 13.92 -0.79
C TRP A 131 -11.74 14.32 -2.19
N PRO A 132 -13.06 14.43 -2.40
CA PRO A 132 -13.63 14.70 -3.72
C PRO A 132 -13.12 15.99 -4.35
N SER A 133 -12.75 16.98 -3.55
CA SER A 133 -12.17 18.26 -4.02
C SER A 133 -10.86 18.11 -4.81
N LEU A 134 -10.17 16.97 -4.70
CA LEU A 134 -8.94 16.69 -5.46
C LEU A 134 -9.19 16.19 -6.89
N LEU A 135 -10.40 15.70 -7.16
CA LEU A 135 -10.76 15.24 -8.50
C LEU A 135 -10.85 16.45 -9.43
N ILE A 136 -10.48 16.32 -10.70
CA ILE A 136 -10.52 17.45 -11.65
C ILE A 136 -11.91 17.56 -12.31
N PHE A 137 -12.56 16.42 -12.55
CA PHE A 137 -13.84 16.35 -13.25
C PHE A 137 -15.01 16.56 -12.29
N ASP A 138 -15.82 17.59 -12.52
CA ASP A 138 -16.94 17.97 -11.64
C ASP A 138 -17.95 16.83 -11.44
N VAL A 139 -18.24 16.06 -12.49
CA VAL A 139 -19.10 14.87 -12.40
C VAL A 139 -18.60 13.86 -11.36
N LEU A 140 -17.28 13.63 -11.30
CA LEU A 140 -16.69 12.70 -10.33
C LEU A 140 -16.63 13.32 -8.93
N LYS A 141 -16.34 14.62 -8.82
CA LYS A 141 -16.38 15.35 -7.54
C LYS A 141 -17.77 15.21 -6.91
N ASP A 142 -18.81 15.54 -7.67
CA ASP A 142 -20.19 15.54 -7.20
C ASP A 142 -20.65 14.13 -6.87
N PHE A 143 -20.29 13.14 -7.69
CA PHE A 143 -20.59 11.74 -7.42
C PHE A 143 -20.00 11.28 -6.08
N PHE A 144 -18.69 11.46 -5.87
CA PHE A 144 -18.03 10.97 -4.65
C PHE A 144 -18.35 11.80 -3.41
N ALA A 145 -18.64 13.10 -3.57
CA ALA A 145 -19.14 13.93 -2.48
C ALA A 145 -20.49 13.43 -1.94
N ASN A 146 -21.33 12.84 -2.80
CA ASN A 146 -22.65 12.32 -2.44
C ASN A 146 -22.68 10.80 -2.21
N ALA A 147 -21.58 10.08 -2.47
CA ALA A 147 -21.52 8.61 -2.39
C ALA A 147 -21.45 8.05 -0.96
N GLY A 148 -21.31 8.89 0.07
CA GLY A 148 -21.27 8.45 1.48
C GLY A 148 -19.92 7.92 1.99
N GLY A 149 -18.88 7.93 1.15
CA GLY A 149 -17.50 7.60 1.54
C GLY A 149 -17.26 6.12 1.89
N GLY A 150 -16.03 5.79 2.30
CA GLY A 150 -15.66 4.43 2.77
C GLY A 150 -15.36 3.39 1.68
N PHE A 151 -15.54 3.72 0.39
CA PHE A 151 -15.29 2.80 -0.72
C PHE A 151 -13.87 2.87 -1.31
N ALA A 152 -13.01 3.71 -0.74
CA ALA A 152 -11.67 3.99 -1.26
C ALA A 152 -10.85 2.72 -1.51
N TRP A 153 -10.94 1.76 -0.59
CA TRP A 153 -10.21 0.50 -0.70
C TRP A 153 -10.70 -0.35 -1.88
N ILE A 154 -12.01 -0.60 -1.96
CA ILE A 154 -12.59 -1.46 -3.00
C ILE A 154 -12.39 -0.84 -4.37
N ILE A 155 -12.64 0.47 -4.51
CA ILE A 155 -12.48 1.21 -5.77
C ILE A 155 -11.01 1.23 -6.19
N GLY A 156 -10.09 1.56 -5.27
CA GLY A 156 -8.66 1.57 -5.56
C GLY A 156 -8.13 0.20 -5.99
N ALA A 157 -8.49 -0.86 -5.27
CA ALA A 157 -8.08 -2.22 -5.62
C ALA A 157 -8.67 -2.68 -6.97
N ALA A 158 -9.96 -2.45 -7.20
CA ALA A 158 -10.60 -2.84 -8.46
C ALA A 158 -10.00 -2.09 -9.66
N LEU A 159 -9.82 -0.78 -9.56
CA LEU A 159 -9.20 0.03 -10.62
C LEU A 159 -7.74 -0.35 -10.85
N GLY A 160 -6.97 -0.55 -9.78
CA GLY A 160 -5.57 -1.01 -9.89
C GLY A 160 -5.47 -2.34 -10.63
N ALA A 161 -6.34 -3.30 -10.28
CA ALA A 161 -6.40 -4.59 -10.94
C ALA A 161 -6.78 -4.48 -12.43
N VAL A 162 -7.86 -3.76 -12.75
CA VAL A 162 -8.39 -3.61 -14.11
C VAL A 162 -7.42 -2.85 -15.01
N ILE A 163 -6.89 -1.72 -14.55
CA ILE A 163 -5.97 -0.90 -15.34
C ILE A 163 -4.68 -1.68 -15.62
N HIS A 164 -4.09 -2.31 -14.59
CA HIS A 164 -2.87 -3.11 -14.77
C HIS A 164 -3.09 -4.28 -15.73
N LEU A 165 -4.23 -4.96 -15.64
CA LEU A 165 -4.58 -6.04 -16.55
C LEU A 165 -4.69 -5.53 -17.99
N ALA A 166 -5.43 -4.44 -18.22
CA ALA A 166 -5.64 -3.87 -19.54
C ALA A 166 -4.34 -3.44 -20.24
N ILE A 167 -3.42 -2.80 -19.50
CA ILE A 167 -2.16 -2.32 -20.08
C ILE A 167 -1.09 -3.42 -20.18
N SER A 168 -1.18 -4.47 -19.36
CA SER A 168 -0.20 -5.56 -19.35
C SER A 168 -0.55 -6.71 -20.29
N GLN A 169 -1.82 -6.87 -20.68
CA GLN A 169 -2.27 -7.88 -21.65
C GLN A 169 -1.80 -7.64 -23.09
N LYS A 170 -1.37 -6.42 -23.44
CA LYS A 170 -0.72 -6.17 -24.73
C LYS A 170 0.73 -6.65 -24.70
N ARG A 171 0.94 -7.89 -25.15
CA ARG A 171 2.18 -8.41 -25.72
C ARG A 171 1.89 -8.89 -27.13
#